data_AF-A0A4Q3BXH0-F1
#
_entry.id   AF-A0A4Q3BXH0-F1
#
_cell.length_a   1.000
_cell.length_b   1.000
_cell.length_c   1.000
_cell.angle_alpha   90.00
_cell.angle_beta   90.00
_cell.angle_gamma   90.00
#
_symmetry.space_group_name_H-M   'P 1'
#
loop_
_entity.id
_entity.type
_entity.pdbx_description
1 polymer ?
#
loop_
_entity_poly.entity_id
_entity_poly.type
_entity_poly.pdbx_seq_one_letter_code
_entity_poly.pdbx_strand_id
1 'polypeptide(L)'
;MRQSWFDLLARYRNEYPAFPPVKKLETTSINSDAVKNFIRECNADLVIVSGTSMIKKNILDIPLQKGMLNLHTGLSPYIKGAPNCTNWCIATDQLHYIGNTIMWIDAGIDSGDLLLTDTVPFTGDENLPEIQFKVMQAAHELYLGAIALVEKGIAPRVKQASISAGTTYYNRDWNFGQKLNLVRRLRQFKKSIQSDLYRKKLAEVKTITAL
;
A
#
# COMPACT_ATOMS: atom_id res chain seq x y z
N MET A 1 2.83 17.66 -5.07
CA MET A 1 2.98 16.19 -5.20
C MET A 1 4.23 15.66 -4.50
N ARG A 2 5.45 16.17 -4.77
CA ARG A 2 6.61 15.82 -3.92
C ARG A 2 6.48 16.35 -2.50
N GLN A 3 5.91 17.55 -2.34
CA GLN A 3 5.72 18.19 -1.04
C GLN A 3 4.88 17.34 -0.06
N SER A 4 3.77 16.75 -0.50
CA SER A 4 2.88 15.98 0.38
C SER A 4 3.57 14.77 1.02
N TRP A 5 4.50 14.12 0.31
CA TRP A 5 5.31 13.04 0.86
C TRP A 5 6.27 13.54 1.94
N PHE A 6 6.93 14.67 1.72
CA PHE A 6 7.82 15.26 2.73
C PHE A 6 7.04 15.76 3.94
N ASP A 7 5.84 16.32 3.74
CA ASP A 7 4.96 16.74 4.82
C ASP A 7 4.52 15.53 5.66
N LEU A 8 4.17 14.41 5.03
CA LEU A 8 3.85 13.15 5.70
C LEU A 8 5.03 12.64 6.53
N LEU A 9 6.23 12.60 5.96
CA LEU A 9 7.43 12.19 6.67
C LEU A 9 7.78 13.13 7.83
N ALA A 10 7.60 14.44 7.66
CA ALA A 10 7.82 15.42 8.71
C ALA A 10 6.88 15.20 9.89
N ARG A 11 5.60 14.91 9.63
CA ARG A 11 4.62 14.55 10.66
C ARG A 11 5.06 13.31 11.44
N TYR A 12 5.42 12.22 10.75
CA TYR A 12 5.86 11.00 11.44
C TYR A 12 7.15 11.18 12.23
N ARG A 13 8.12 11.96 11.74
CA ARG A 13 9.34 12.27 12.49
C ARG A 13 9.06 13.09 13.75
N ASN A 14 8.04 13.94 13.73
CA ASN A 14 7.66 14.72 14.89
C ASN A 14 6.92 13.85 15.93
N GLU A 15 6.06 12.94 15.48
CA GLU A 15 5.29 12.04 16.35
C GLU A 15 6.14 10.89 16.90
N TYR A 16 7.04 10.34 16.08
CA TYR A 16 7.94 9.23 16.39
C TYR A 16 9.40 9.68 16.15
N PRO A 17 10.00 10.44 17.08
CA PRO A 17 11.31 11.07 16.88
C PRO A 17 12.47 10.06 16.86
N ALA A 18 12.26 8.85 17.36
CA ALA A 18 13.26 7.80 17.37
C ALA A 18 12.63 6.44 17.08
N PHE A 19 13.40 5.58 16.42
CA PHE A 19 13.08 4.16 16.32
C PHE A 19 13.24 3.48 17.68
N PRO A 20 12.51 2.38 17.94
CA PRO A 20 12.77 1.53 19.10
C PRO A 20 14.22 1.01 19.08
N PRO A 21 14.79 0.61 20.23
CA PRO A 21 16.17 0.13 20.34
C PRO A 21 16.32 -1.27 19.73
N VAL A 22 16.23 -1.35 18.40
CA VAL A 22 16.35 -2.58 17.61
C VAL A 22 17.60 -2.55 16.75
N LYS A 23 18.05 -3.72 16.28
CA LYS A 23 19.10 -3.81 15.25
C LYS A 23 18.65 -3.05 14.00
N LYS A 24 19.58 -2.35 13.35
CA LYS A 24 19.32 -1.57 12.13
C LYS A 24 20.39 -1.84 11.10
N LEU A 25 19.98 -1.87 9.82
CA LEU A 25 20.86 -1.91 8.67
C LEU A 25 20.45 -0.79 7.71
N GLU A 26 21.42 0.04 7.33
CA GLU A 26 21.25 1.00 6.24
C GLU A 26 21.97 0.47 5.00
N THR A 27 21.26 0.46 3.86
CA THR A 27 21.79 -0.05 2.60
C THR A 27 21.14 0.68 1.43
N THR A 28 21.82 0.67 0.28
CA THR A 28 21.32 1.25 -0.97
C THR A 28 20.43 0.29 -1.76
N SER A 29 20.41 -1.00 -1.41
CA SER A 29 19.67 -2.03 -2.13
C SER A 29 19.07 -3.08 -1.20
N ILE A 30 17.76 -3.28 -1.32
CA ILE A 30 17.02 -4.36 -0.64
C ILE A 30 17.54 -5.75 -1.04
N ASN A 31 18.16 -5.86 -2.23
CA ASN A 31 18.68 -7.11 -2.78
C ASN A 31 20.17 -7.35 -2.47
N SER A 32 20.75 -6.59 -1.54
CA SER A 32 22.15 -6.77 -1.14
C SER A 32 22.33 -7.97 -0.21
N ASP A 33 23.53 -8.58 -0.21
CA ASP A 33 23.86 -9.67 0.71
C ASP A 33 23.80 -9.23 2.18
N ALA A 34 24.02 -7.94 2.45
CA ALA A 34 23.86 -7.37 3.79
C ALA A 34 22.43 -7.57 4.32
N VAL A 35 21.40 -7.34 3.49
CA VAL A 35 19.99 -7.57 3.90
C VAL A 35 19.74 -9.04 4.16
N LYS A 36 20.24 -9.92 3.28
CA LYS A 36 20.12 -11.38 3.45
C LYS A 36 20.75 -11.86 4.75
N ASN A 37 21.94 -11.38 5.08
CA ASN A 37 22.62 -11.72 6.33
C ASN A 37 21.89 -11.15 7.53
N PHE A 38 21.41 -9.90 7.44
CA PHE A 38 20.65 -9.25 8.51
C PHE A 38 19.35 -10.01 8.83
N ILE A 39 18.60 -10.46 7.82
CA ILE A 39 17.38 -11.28 8.03
C ILE A 39 17.72 -12.57 8.80
N ARG A 40 18.84 -13.23 8.44
CA ARG A 40 19.29 -14.46 9.11
C ARG A 40 19.75 -14.22 10.54
N GLU A 41 20.54 -13.18 10.77
CA GLU A 41 21.03 -12.81 12.11
C GLU A 41 19.91 -12.41 13.08
N CYS A 42 18.80 -11.91 12.55
CA CYS A 42 17.60 -11.62 13.32
C CYS A 42 16.75 -12.86 13.60
N ASN A 43 17.05 -14.02 13.00
CA ASN A 43 16.23 -15.23 13.03
C ASN A 43 14.75 -14.92 12.71
N ALA A 44 14.51 -14.09 11.69
CA ALA A 44 13.17 -13.65 11.35
C ALA A 44 12.29 -14.83 10.90
N ASP A 45 11.07 -14.88 11.41
CA ASP A 45 10.00 -15.80 10.99
C ASP A 45 9.09 -15.13 9.96
N LEU A 46 8.85 -13.83 10.10
CA LEU A 46 8.08 -12.97 9.21
C LEU A 46 8.92 -11.74 8.79
N VAL A 47 8.90 -11.41 7.49
CA VAL A 47 9.47 -10.15 6.99
C VAL A 47 8.35 -9.26 6.46
N ILE A 48 8.41 -7.98 6.82
CA ILE A 48 7.41 -6.97 6.52
C ILE A 48 8.06 -5.91 5.64
N VAL A 49 7.48 -5.64 4.49
CA VAL A 49 8.01 -4.73 3.47
C VAL A 49 7.07 -3.55 3.27
N SER A 50 7.64 -2.37 3.13
CA SER A 50 6.94 -1.15 2.75
C SER A 50 7.90 -0.25 1.96
N GLY A 51 7.54 0.10 0.73
CA GLY A 51 8.25 1.11 -0.06
C GLY A 51 9.67 0.73 -0.53
N THR A 52 9.89 -0.49 -1.03
CA THR A 52 11.19 -0.93 -1.59
C THR A 52 11.17 -1.06 -3.11
N SER A 53 12.35 -1.27 -3.71
CA SER A 53 12.44 -1.79 -5.08
C SER A 53 12.02 -3.26 -5.14
N MET A 54 11.86 -3.79 -6.35
CA MET A 54 11.50 -5.19 -6.59
C MET A 54 12.47 -6.14 -5.87
N ILE A 55 11.91 -7.05 -5.08
CA ILE A 55 12.66 -8.06 -4.34
C ILE A 55 13.01 -9.21 -5.29
N LYS A 56 14.29 -9.55 -5.35
CA LYS A 56 14.84 -10.57 -6.24
C LYS A 56 14.94 -11.91 -5.52
N LYS A 57 15.14 -12.96 -6.34
CA LYS A 57 15.27 -14.37 -5.92
C LYS A 57 16.21 -14.57 -4.73
N ASN A 58 17.33 -13.85 -4.65
CA ASN A 58 18.29 -14.00 -3.55
C ASN A 58 17.71 -13.65 -2.16
N ILE A 59 16.70 -12.79 -2.11
CA ILE A 59 15.97 -12.45 -0.90
C ILE A 59 14.69 -13.30 -0.80
N LEU A 60 13.92 -13.46 -1.89
CA LEU A 60 12.68 -14.25 -1.90
C LEU A 60 12.89 -15.72 -1.46
N ASP A 61 14.05 -16.30 -1.80
CA ASP A 61 14.37 -17.69 -1.46
C ASP A 61 14.86 -17.87 -0.01
N ILE A 62 14.93 -16.79 0.79
CA ILE A 62 15.28 -16.93 2.21
C ILE A 62 14.14 -17.70 2.90
N PRO A 63 14.43 -18.86 3.54
CA PRO A 63 13.39 -19.63 4.21
C PRO A 63 12.89 -18.85 5.43
N LEU A 64 11.61 -18.51 5.42
CA LEU A 64 10.90 -17.85 6.51
C LEU A 64 9.71 -18.71 6.92
N GLN A 65 9.54 -18.94 8.21
CA GLN A 65 8.47 -19.82 8.71
C GLN A 65 7.08 -19.26 8.41
N LYS A 66 6.90 -17.93 8.52
CA LYS A 66 5.64 -17.23 8.31
C LYS A 66 5.58 -16.51 6.96
N GLY A 67 6.73 -16.19 6.36
CA GLY A 67 6.83 -15.66 4.99
C GLY A 67 7.15 -14.16 4.90
N MET A 68 6.84 -13.53 3.77
CA MET A 68 7.04 -12.09 3.54
C MET A 68 5.73 -11.40 3.16
N LEU A 69 5.46 -10.26 3.79
CA LEU A 69 4.31 -9.40 3.48
C LEU A 69 4.77 -8.08 2.89
N ASN A 70 3.96 -7.54 1.99
CA ASN A 70 4.09 -6.17 1.49
C ASN A 70 2.85 -5.36 1.84
N LEU A 71 3.07 -4.11 2.28
CA LEU A 71 2.04 -3.09 2.34
C LEU A 71 2.07 -2.29 1.04
N HIS A 72 0.94 -2.32 0.34
CA HIS A 72 0.70 -1.53 -0.86
C HIS A 72 -0.39 -0.50 -0.59
N THR A 73 -0.09 0.80 -0.80
CA THR A 73 -1.05 1.91 -0.64
C THR A 73 -1.94 2.11 -1.87
N GLY A 74 -2.48 0.99 -2.34
CA GLY A 74 -3.46 0.87 -3.41
C GLY A 74 -4.35 -0.34 -3.15
N LEU A 75 -5.57 -0.32 -3.68
CA LEU A 75 -6.52 -1.41 -3.51
C LEU A 75 -6.34 -2.46 -4.60
N SER A 76 -5.58 -3.51 -4.33
CA SER A 76 -5.36 -4.61 -5.27
C SER A 76 -6.58 -5.55 -5.31
N PRO A 77 -6.91 -6.13 -6.48
CA PRO A 77 -6.23 -5.96 -7.75
C PRO A 77 -6.59 -4.69 -8.53
N TYR A 78 -7.62 -3.93 -8.11
CA TYR A 78 -8.21 -2.84 -8.89
C TYR A 78 -7.18 -1.80 -9.35
N ILE A 79 -6.33 -1.31 -8.45
CA ILE A 79 -5.33 -0.28 -8.72
C ILE A 79 -3.98 -0.70 -8.13
N LYS A 80 -2.98 -0.88 -9.01
CA LYS A 80 -1.62 -1.33 -8.66
C LYS A 80 -0.53 -0.43 -9.23
N GLY A 81 0.69 -0.63 -8.75
CA GLY A 81 1.89 -0.02 -9.32
C GLY A 81 2.25 1.35 -8.76
N ALA A 82 2.67 2.27 -9.62
CA ALA A 82 3.45 3.45 -9.25
C ALA A 82 3.02 4.72 -10.04
N PRO A 83 3.40 5.95 -9.62
CA PRO A 83 4.17 6.28 -8.41
C PRO A 83 3.35 6.23 -7.12
N ASN A 84 2.04 6.42 -7.19
CA ASN A 84 1.17 6.49 -6.02
C ASN A 84 -0.28 6.19 -6.47
N CYS A 85 -0.85 5.10 -5.96
CA CYS A 85 -2.17 4.63 -6.38
C CYS A 85 -3.30 5.58 -5.97
N THR A 86 -3.19 6.25 -4.80
CA THR A 86 -4.15 7.29 -4.39
C THR A 86 -4.21 8.43 -5.41
N ASN A 87 -3.05 8.88 -5.91
CA ASN A 87 -3.00 9.91 -6.96
C ASN A 87 -3.66 9.44 -8.27
N TRP A 88 -3.47 8.18 -8.66
CA TRP A 88 -4.12 7.60 -9.83
C TRP A 88 -5.64 7.54 -9.68
N CYS A 89 -6.14 7.09 -8.53
CA CYS A 89 -7.57 7.07 -8.24
C CYS A 89 -8.19 8.45 -8.38
N ILE A 90 -7.52 9.49 -7.88
CA ILE A 90 -7.99 10.87 -7.99
C ILE A 90 -7.93 11.36 -9.44
N ALA A 91 -6.82 11.17 -10.14
CA ALA A 91 -6.65 11.64 -11.51
C ALA A 91 -7.61 10.97 -12.50
N THR A 92 -7.99 9.72 -12.25
CA THR A 92 -8.86 8.91 -13.11
C THR A 92 -10.31 8.82 -12.64
N ASP A 93 -10.69 9.57 -11.59
CA ASP A 93 -12.04 9.61 -11.02
C ASP A 93 -12.54 8.24 -10.49
N GLN A 94 -11.61 7.45 -9.97
CA GLN A 94 -11.80 6.13 -9.37
C GLN A 94 -11.64 6.19 -7.84
N LEU A 95 -12.26 7.19 -7.19
CA LEU A 95 -12.07 7.46 -5.75
C LEU A 95 -12.46 6.31 -4.82
N HIS A 96 -13.38 5.45 -5.24
CA HIS A 96 -13.86 4.27 -4.49
C HIS A 96 -12.80 3.18 -4.36
N TYR A 97 -11.70 3.24 -5.12
CA TYR A 97 -10.55 2.36 -4.99
C TYR A 97 -9.40 2.95 -4.17
N ILE A 98 -9.57 4.11 -3.54
CA ILE A 98 -8.58 4.61 -2.58
C ILE A 98 -8.64 3.72 -1.35
N GLY A 99 -7.53 3.03 -1.08
CA GLY A 99 -7.48 1.94 -0.13
C GLY A 99 -6.07 1.34 -0.03
N ASN A 100 -5.93 0.33 0.81
CA ASN A 100 -4.67 -0.36 1.04
C ASN A 100 -4.82 -1.86 0.86
N THR A 101 -3.67 -2.50 0.69
CA THR A 101 -3.56 -3.95 0.57
C THR A 101 -2.37 -4.45 1.38
N ILE A 102 -2.59 -5.50 2.17
CA ILE A 102 -1.53 -6.39 2.65
C ILE A 102 -1.56 -7.66 1.82
N MET A 103 -0.43 -7.99 1.21
CA MET A 103 -0.30 -9.16 0.34
C MET A 103 0.96 -9.95 0.65
N TRP A 104 0.94 -11.23 0.31
CA TRP A 104 2.12 -12.07 0.27
C TRP A 104 3.02 -11.65 -0.89
N ILE A 105 4.33 -11.58 -0.68
CA ILE A 105 5.26 -11.21 -1.76
C ILE A 105 5.50 -12.40 -2.68
N ASP A 106 5.51 -12.14 -3.98
CA ASP A 106 6.00 -13.03 -5.02
C ASP A 106 7.02 -12.31 -5.93
N ALA A 107 7.40 -12.91 -7.05
CA ALA A 107 8.39 -12.36 -7.96
C ALA A 107 7.87 -11.20 -8.85
N GLY A 108 6.57 -10.94 -8.87
CA GLY A 108 5.98 -9.90 -9.73
C GLY A 108 5.75 -8.57 -8.99
N ILE A 109 5.16 -7.61 -9.69
CA ILE A 109 4.86 -6.28 -9.14
C ILE A 109 3.45 -6.31 -8.55
N ASP A 110 3.35 -6.21 -7.23
CA ASP A 110 2.09 -6.20 -6.49
C ASP A 110 1.14 -7.34 -6.93
N SER A 111 1.67 -8.52 -7.27
CA SER A 111 0.93 -9.63 -7.89
C SER A 111 0.58 -10.78 -6.96
N GLY A 112 1.19 -10.81 -5.77
CA GLY A 112 1.00 -11.92 -4.86
C GLY A 112 -0.42 -12.01 -4.27
N ASP A 113 -0.65 -13.11 -3.57
CA ASP A 113 -1.94 -13.41 -2.97
C ASP A 113 -2.30 -12.39 -1.89
N LEU A 114 -3.55 -11.96 -1.88
CA LEU A 114 -4.04 -10.96 -0.95
C LEU A 114 -4.33 -11.59 0.41
N LEU A 115 -3.97 -10.86 1.48
CA LEU A 115 -4.21 -11.24 2.87
C LEU A 115 -5.32 -10.36 3.46
N LEU A 116 -5.18 -9.04 3.39
CA LEU A 116 -6.20 -8.07 3.81
C LEU A 116 -6.23 -6.89 2.84
N THR A 117 -7.40 -6.28 2.69
CA THR A 117 -7.57 -5.04 1.92
C THR A 117 -8.60 -4.14 2.59
N ASP A 118 -8.44 -2.84 2.50
CA ASP A 118 -9.44 -1.88 2.95
C ASP A 118 -9.71 -0.78 1.92
N THR A 119 -10.87 -0.14 2.04
CA THR A 119 -11.14 1.17 1.43
C THR A 119 -11.06 2.23 2.50
N VAL A 120 -10.59 3.43 2.15
CA VAL A 120 -10.45 4.52 3.12
C VAL A 120 -11.62 5.50 2.96
N PRO A 121 -12.39 5.78 4.03
CA PRO A 121 -13.48 6.74 3.97
C PRO A 121 -12.99 8.19 4.01
N PHE A 122 -13.69 9.07 3.30
CA PHE A 122 -13.41 10.50 3.24
C PHE A 122 -14.69 11.31 3.45
N THR A 123 -14.57 12.50 4.05
CA THR A 123 -15.70 13.44 4.17
C THR A 123 -15.85 14.29 2.91
N GLY A 124 -14.76 14.46 2.16
CA GLY A 124 -14.65 15.29 0.97
C GLY A 124 -13.98 16.64 1.22
N ASP A 125 -13.74 17.00 2.48
CA ASP A 125 -13.08 18.27 2.86
C ASP A 125 -11.55 18.16 2.89
N GLU A 126 -11.01 16.96 2.73
CA GLU A 126 -9.58 16.70 2.82
C GLU A 126 -8.80 17.27 1.63
N ASN A 127 -7.65 17.88 1.93
CA ASN A 127 -6.63 18.17 0.92
C ASN A 127 -5.75 16.93 0.63
N LEU A 128 -4.93 17.00 -0.42
CA LEU A 128 -4.12 15.85 -0.83
C LEU A 128 -3.18 15.30 0.28
N PRO A 129 -2.44 16.14 1.05
CA PRO A 129 -1.69 15.66 2.22
C PRO A 129 -2.55 14.93 3.26
N GLU A 130 -3.75 15.44 3.57
CA GLU A 130 -4.66 14.79 4.52
C GLU A 130 -5.20 13.46 4.00
N ILE A 131 -5.53 13.38 2.71
CA ILE A 131 -5.93 12.12 2.06
C ILE A 131 -4.79 11.10 2.20
N GLN A 132 -3.55 11.47 1.84
CA GLN A 132 -2.40 10.57 1.93
C GLN A 132 -2.10 10.16 3.38
N PHE A 133 -2.25 11.06 4.34
CA PHE A 133 -2.10 10.75 5.76
C PHE A 133 -3.13 9.73 6.23
N LYS A 134 -4.43 9.95 5.92
CA LYS A 134 -5.51 9.00 6.26
C LYS A 134 -5.28 7.62 5.64
N VAL A 135 -4.85 7.57 4.37
CA VAL A 135 -4.52 6.30 3.70
C VAL A 135 -3.40 5.57 4.44
N MET A 136 -2.34 6.27 4.84
CA MET A 136 -1.22 5.67 5.56
C MET A 136 -1.60 5.23 6.99
N GLN A 137 -2.46 5.95 7.68
CA GLN A 137 -2.95 5.54 9.00
C GLN A 137 -3.76 4.24 8.92
N ALA A 138 -4.71 4.17 7.98
CA ALA A 138 -5.46 2.95 7.70
C ALA A 138 -4.53 1.79 7.30
N ALA A 139 -3.50 2.08 6.48
CA ALA A 139 -2.50 1.09 6.09
C ALA A 139 -1.77 0.47 7.29
N HIS A 140 -1.40 1.27 8.29
CA HIS A 140 -0.74 0.77 9.50
C HIS A 140 -1.66 -0.12 10.32
N GLU A 141 -2.92 0.27 10.51
CA GLU A 141 -3.93 -0.54 11.19
C GLU A 141 -4.16 -1.88 10.48
N LEU A 142 -4.29 -1.83 9.15
CA LEU A 142 -4.43 -3.02 8.31
C LEU A 142 -3.24 -3.96 8.45
N TYR A 143 -2.02 -3.40 8.53
CA TYR A 143 -0.80 -4.20 8.69
C TYR A 143 -0.77 -4.92 10.04
N LEU A 144 -1.14 -4.25 11.13
CA LEU A 144 -1.24 -4.87 12.45
C LEU A 144 -2.26 -6.01 12.46
N GLY A 145 -3.41 -5.82 11.82
CA GLY A 145 -4.42 -6.87 11.65
C GLY A 145 -3.88 -8.08 10.88
N ALA A 146 -3.14 -7.83 9.79
CA ALA A 146 -2.53 -8.90 9.00
C ALA A 146 -1.51 -9.70 9.80
N ILE A 147 -0.63 -9.03 10.56
CA ILE A 147 0.34 -9.68 11.45
C ILE A 147 -0.39 -10.56 12.46
N ALA A 148 -1.47 -10.06 13.09
CA ALA A 148 -2.25 -10.83 14.04
C ALA A 148 -2.88 -12.10 13.42
N LEU A 149 -3.31 -12.07 12.17
CA LEU A 149 -3.80 -13.25 11.45
C LEU A 149 -2.68 -14.25 11.13
N VAL A 150 -1.49 -13.75 10.79
CA VAL A 150 -0.31 -14.60 10.55
C VAL A 150 0.12 -15.29 11.85
N GLU A 151 0.18 -14.58 12.97
CA GLU A 151 0.49 -15.15 14.29
C GLU A 151 -0.50 -16.26 14.68
N LYS A 152 -1.79 -16.07 14.37
CA LYS A 152 -2.84 -17.07 14.63
C LYS A 152 -2.82 -18.26 13.66
N GLY A 153 -1.99 -18.23 12.60
CA GLY A 153 -1.95 -19.29 11.59
C GLY A 153 -3.19 -19.35 10.68
N ILE A 154 -3.97 -18.28 10.60
CA ILE A 154 -5.23 -18.20 9.83
C ILE A 154 -5.20 -17.15 8.72
N ALA A 155 -4.02 -16.61 8.40
CA ALA A 155 -3.85 -15.61 7.36
C ALA A 155 -4.24 -16.17 5.97
N PRO A 156 -5.23 -15.58 5.28
CA PRO A 156 -5.70 -16.10 4.01
C PRO A 156 -4.70 -15.84 2.87
N ARG A 157 -4.88 -16.58 1.78
CA ARG A 157 -4.19 -16.40 0.50
C ARG A 157 -5.23 -16.35 -0.61
N VAL A 158 -5.70 -15.15 -0.94
CA VAL A 158 -6.74 -14.95 -1.95
C VAL A 158 -6.07 -14.55 -3.27
N LYS A 159 -6.29 -15.35 -4.33
CA LYS A 159 -5.77 -15.05 -5.66
C LYS A 159 -6.41 -13.78 -6.20
N GLN A 160 -5.61 -12.80 -6.61
CA GLN A 160 -6.11 -11.55 -7.20
C GLN A 160 -7.09 -11.78 -8.36
N ALA A 161 -6.80 -12.76 -9.22
CA ALA A 161 -7.62 -13.09 -10.38
C ALA A 161 -9.06 -13.53 -10.05
N SER A 162 -9.35 -13.97 -8.82
CA SER A 162 -10.72 -14.30 -8.41
C SER A 162 -11.55 -13.07 -8.03
N ILE A 163 -10.95 -11.87 -7.96
CA ILE A 163 -11.62 -10.63 -7.57
C ILE A 163 -11.87 -9.75 -8.81
N SER A 164 -10.80 -9.40 -9.53
CA SER A 164 -10.85 -8.55 -10.73
C SER A 164 -9.53 -8.63 -11.50
N ALA A 165 -9.55 -8.33 -12.80
CA ALA A 165 -8.34 -8.22 -13.62
C ALA A 165 -7.47 -7.01 -13.22
N GLY A 166 -8.10 -5.95 -12.72
CA GLY A 166 -7.39 -4.77 -12.21
C GLY A 166 -6.69 -3.92 -13.27
N THR A 167 -6.00 -2.87 -12.82
CA THR A 167 -5.15 -2.00 -13.64
C THR A 167 -3.81 -1.77 -12.96
N THR A 168 -2.72 -1.91 -13.70
CA THR A 168 -1.36 -1.61 -13.22
C THR A 168 -0.87 -0.33 -13.87
N TYR A 169 -0.56 0.67 -13.04
CA TYR A 169 -0.03 1.95 -13.49
C TYR A 169 1.49 2.02 -13.34
N TYR A 170 2.17 2.66 -14.29
CA TYR A 170 3.62 2.79 -14.27
C TYR A 170 4.08 4.23 -14.11
N ASN A 171 5.26 4.42 -13.54
CA ASN A 171 5.89 5.74 -13.36
C ASN A 171 5.96 6.57 -14.66
N ARG A 172 6.24 5.92 -15.79
CA ARG A 172 6.32 6.56 -17.11
C ARG A 172 4.99 7.16 -17.58
N ASP A 173 3.86 6.63 -17.09
CA ASP A 173 2.53 7.07 -17.49
C ASP A 173 2.07 8.30 -16.68
N TRP A 174 2.76 8.63 -15.58
CA TRP A 174 2.47 9.77 -14.71
C TRP A 174 2.98 11.11 -15.29
N ASN A 175 2.47 11.45 -16.47
CA ASN A 175 2.84 12.63 -17.25
C ASN A 175 2.13 13.92 -16.79
N PHE A 176 2.43 15.05 -17.44
CA PHE A 176 1.85 16.35 -17.11
C PHE A 176 0.30 16.38 -17.20
N GLY A 177 -0.28 15.67 -18.17
CA GLY A 177 -1.73 15.55 -18.30
C GLY A 177 -2.38 14.90 -17.09
N GLN A 178 -1.80 13.81 -16.58
CA GLN A 178 -2.31 13.14 -15.37
C GLN A 178 -2.17 14.01 -14.12
N LYS A 179 -1.08 14.77 -14.02
CA LYS A 179 -0.88 15.75 -12.95
C LYS A 179 -1.93 16.87 -13.00
N LEU A 180 -2.28 17.33 -14.20
CA LEU A 180 -3.34 18.33 -14.37
C LEU A 180 -4.72 17.76 -14.05
N ASN A 181 -4.99 16.50 -14.44
CA ASN A 181 -6.21 15.79 -14.07
C ASN A 181 -6.34 15.66 -12.56
N LEU A 182 -5.28 15.25 -11.85
CA LEU A 182 -5.26 15.21 -10.38
C LEU A 182 -5.70 16.55 -9.77
N VAL A 183 -5.08 17.66 -10.20
CA VAL A 183 -5.41 19.00 -9.66
C VAL A 183 -6.85 19.39 -9.96
N ARG A 184 -7.33 19.11 -11.18
CA ARG A 184 -8.72 19.40 -11.57
C ARG A 184 -9.73 18.58 -10.76
N ARG A 185 -9.45 17.29 -10.54
CA ARG A 185 -10.32 16.37 -9.80
C ARG A 185 -10.31 16.64 -8.30
N LEU A 186 -9.17 17.03 -7.73
CA LEU A 186 -9.09 17.48 -6.34
C LEU A 186 -10.03 18.64 -6.03
N ARG A 187 -10.19 19.60 -6.96
CA ARG A 187 -11.15 20.71 -6.78
C ARG A 187 -12.61 20.26 -6.71
N GLN A 188 -12.90 19.05 -7.20
CA GLN A 188 -14.24 18.45 -7.20
C GLN A 188 -14.36 17.32 -6.18
N PHE A 189 -13.32 17.06 -5.38
CA PHE A 189 -13.24 15.89 -4.51
C PHE A 189 -14.45 15.76 -3.58
N LYS A 190 -14.83 16.85 -2.91
CA LYS A 190 -16.02 16.91 -2.05
C LYS A 190 -17.29 16.47 -2.78
N LYS A 191 -17.54 17.07 -3.94
CA LYS A 191 -18.72 16.77 -4.76
C LYS A 191 -18.72 15.30 -5.21
N SER A 192 -17.57 14.77 -5.60
CA SER A 192 -17.44 13.38 -6.05
C SER A 192 -17.68 12.38 -4.91
N ILE A 193 -17.02 12.54 -3.76
CA ILE A 193 -17.17 11.66 -2.59
C ILE A 193 -18.59 11.66 -2.04
N GLN A 194 -19.28 12.80 -2.07
CA GLN A 194 -20.64 12.92 -1.55
C GLN A 194 -21.72 12.47 -2.55
N SER A 195 -21.33 12.10 -3.77
CA SER A 195 -22.29 11.69 -4.81
C SER A 195 -22.84 10.28 -4.60
N ASP A 196 -24.08 10.05 -5.03
CA ASP A 196 -24.68 8.72 -5.03
C ASP A 196 -23.95 7.75 -5.96
N LEU A 197 -23.33 8.26 -7.03
CA LEU A 197 -22.51 7.45 -7.92
C LEU A 197 -21.29 6.87 -7.19
N TYR A 198 -20.60 7.67 -6.36
CA TYR A 198 -19.50 7.18 -5.53
C TYR A 198 -19.97 6.09 -4.56
N ARG A 199 -21.08 6.31 -3.87
CA ARG A 199 -21.65 5.32 -2.93
C ARG A 199 -22.00 4.00 -3.61
N LYS A 200 -22.62 4.06 -4.79
CA LYS A 200 -22.95 2.88 -5.60
C LYS A 200 -21.68 2.11 -6.00
N LYS A 201 -20.68 2.81 -6.54
CA LYS A 201 -19.41 2.19 -6.92
C LYS A 201 -18.67 1.58 -5.74
N LEU A 202 -18.66 2.27 -4.59
CA LEU A 202 -18.03 1.78 -3.36
C LEU A 202 -18.70 0.49 -2.85
N ALA A 203 -20.02 0.39 -2.92
CA ALA A 203 -20.75 -0.82 -2.51
C ALA A 203 -20.45 -2.06 -3.37
N GLU A 204 -19.96 -1.87 -4.60
CA GLU A 204 -19.55 -2.96 -5.50
C GLU A 204 -18.10 -3.42 -5.26
N VAL A 205 -17.32 -2.66 -4.47
CA VAL A 205 -15.92 -2.98 -4.18
C VAL A 205 -15.86 -4.19 -3.26
N LYS A 206 -15.23 -5.27 -3.75
CA LYS A 206 -14.90 -6.44 -2.94
C LYS A 206 -13.57 -6.23 -2.22
N THR A 207 -13.60 -6.34 -0.90
CA THR A 207 -12.42 -6.32 -0.02
C THR A 207 -12.28 -7.66 0.70
N ILE A 208 -11.08 -7.95 1.20
CA ILE A 208 -10.77 -9.06 2.08
C ILE A 208 -10.60 -8.49 3.48
N THR A 209 -11.55 -8.79 4.35
CA THR A 209 -11.53 -8.40 5.75
C THR A 209 -11.14 -9.59 6.63
N ALA A 210 -10.65 -9.32 7.84
CA ALA A 210 -10.51 -10.37 8.83
C ALA A 210 -11.90 -10.93 9.15
N LEU A 211 -12.02 -12.27 9.21
CA LEU A 211 -13.22 -12.97 9.68
C LEU A 211 -13.40 -12.79 11.19
#